data_AF-F6DS66-F1
#
_entry.id   AF-F6DS66-F1
#
_cell.length_a   1.000
_cell.length_b   1.000
_cell.length_c   1.000
_cell.angle_alpha   90.00
_cell.angle_beta   90.00
_cell.angle_gamma   90.00
#
_symmetry.space_group_name_H-M   'P 1'
#
loop_
_entity.id
_entity.type
_entity.pdbx_description
1 polymer ?
#
loop_
_entity_poly.entity_id
_entity_poly.type
_entity_poly.pdbx_seq_one_letter_code
_entity_poly.pdbx_strand_id
1 'polypeptide(L)'
;MHTLSHLTEALHQKEQALIQYVRYMREAQDSHNENMAALFADLAKAEEKHIAVIRDQVAKSSAQTDLLNQYEEVNQYNSQHSTYEASSEHSMN
;
A
#
# COMPACT_ATOMS: atom_id res chain seq x y z
N MET A 1 6.33 1.63 10.08
CA MET A 1 6.52 2.73 9.11
C MET A 1 5.27 3.60 9.06
N HIS A 2 5.35 4.89 9.40
CA HIS A 2 4.18 5.79 9.42
C HIS A 2 3.64 6.13 8.02
N THR A 3 4.51 6.12 7.00
CA THR A 3 4.14 6.47 5.62
C THR A 3 3.15 5.51 4.97
N LEU A 4 3.30 4.19 5.20
CA LEU A 4 2.34 3.20 4.70
C LEU A 4 0.98 3.35 5.39
N SER A 5 0.98 3.63 6.70
CA SER A 5 -0.24 3.91 7.45
C SER A 5 -0.98 5.15 6.93
N HIS A 6 -0.25 6.23 6.63
CA HIS A 6 -0.85 7.44 6.05
C HIS A 6 -1.40 7.19 4.64
N LEU A 7 -0.74 6.36 3.82
CA LEU A 7 -1.24 6.00 2.49
C LEU A 7 -2.51 5.14 2.57
N THR A 8 -2.56 4.17 3.49
CA THR A 8 -3.76 3.35 3.73
C THR A 8 -4.93 4.20 4.24
N GLU A 9 -4.67 5.15 5.15
CA GLU A 9 -5.70 6.07 5.62
C GLU A 9 -6.21 6.98 4.50
N ALA A 10 -5.30 7.55 3.70
CA ALA A 10 -5.67 8.33 2.52
C ALA A 10 -6.50 7.49 1.54
N LEU A 11 -6.13 6.24 1.28
CA LEU A 11 -6.90 5.33 0.43
C LEU A 11 -8.34 5.16 0.93
N HIS A 12 -8.52 4.88 2.23
CA HIS A 12 -9.86 4.74 2.81
C HIS A 12 -10.68 6.03 2.68
N GLN A 13 -10.10 7.19 2.96
CA GLN A 13 -10.79 8.48 2.80
C GLN A 13 -11.23 8.71 1.35
N LYS A 14 -10.36 8.37 0.38
CA LYS A 14 -10.65 8.46 -1.05
C LYS A 14 -11.80 7.53 -1.48
N GLU A 15 -11.82 6.30 -0.98
CA GLU A 15 -12.90 5.34 -1.26
C GLU A 15 -14.24 5.83 -0.70
N GLN A 16 -14.25 6.40 0.50
CA GLN A 16 -15.46 7.01 1.07
C GLN A 16 -15.94 8.22 0.27
N ALA A 17 -15.03 9.07 -0.20
CA ALA A 17 -15.35 10.22 -1.05
C ALA A 17 -15.98 9.77 -2.38
N LEU A 18 -15.42 8.75 -3.03
CA LEU A 18 -15.97 8.17 -4.26
C LEU A 18 -17.41 7.69 -4.08
N ILE A 19 -17.70 6.96 -2.99
CA ILE A 19 -19.05 6.49 -2.67
C ILE A 19 -20.02 7.68 -2.52
N GLN A 20 -19.59 8.75 -1.83
CA GLN A 20 -20.41 9.95 -1.66
C GLN A 20 -20.66 10.68 -2.97
N TYR A 21 -19.64 10.84 -3.83
CA TYR A 21 -19.82 11.51 -5.13
C TYR A 21 -20.79 10.74 -6.03
N VAL A 22 -20.71 9.41 -6.08
CA VAL A 22 -21.68 8.60 -6.83
C VAL A 22 -23.09 8.75 -6.27
N ARG A 23 -23.24 8.82 -4.94
CA ARG A 23 -24.53 9.06 -4.30
C ARG A 23 -25.09 10.44 -4.68
N TYR A 24 -24.30 11.50 -4.55
CA TYR A 24 -24.75 12.86 -4.86
C TYR A 24 -25.01 13.07 -6.35
N MET A 25 -24.28 12.37 -7.23
CA MET A 25 -24.59 12.33 -8.66
C MET A 25 -26.01 11.81 -8.89
N ARG A 26 -26.40 10.70 -8.24
CA ARG A 26 -27.75 10.13 -8.37
C ARG A 26 -28.82 11.06 -7.79
N GLU A 27 -28.59 11.62 -6.61
CA GLU A 27 -29.51 12.59 -5.99
C GLU A 27 -29.70 13.83 -6.90
N ALA A 28 -28.65 14.28 -7.58
CA ALA A 28 -28.72 15.38 -8.55
C ALA A 28 -29.48 14.98 -9.83
N GLN A 29 -29.28 13.75 -10.33
CA GLN A 29 -30.05 13.21 -11.47
C GLN A 29 -31.55 13.11 -11.14
N ASP A 30 -31.89 12.58 -9.97
CA ASP A 30 -33.26 12.46 -9.49
C ASP A 30 -33.94 13.83 -9.32
N SER A 31 -33.14 14.86 -9.05
CA SER A 31 -33.59 16.25 -8.94
C SER A 31 -33.57 17.01 -10.28
N HIS A 32 -33.28 16.33 -11.40
CA HIS A 32 -33.10 16.93 -12.73
C HIS A 32 -32.04 18.05 -12.81
N ASN A 33 -31.04 18.02 -11.92
CA ASN A 33 -29.93 18.96 -11.91
C ASN A 33 -28.70 18.38 -12.64
N GLU A 34 -28.75 18.42 -13.97
CA GLU A 34 -27.74 17.81 -14.84
C GLU A 34 -26.33 18.38 -14.64
N ASN A 35 -26.22 19.68 -14.36
CA ASN A 35 -24.93 20.33 -14.11
C ASN A 35 -24.24 19.76 -12.85
N MET A 36 -25.00 19.59 -11.75
CA MET A 36 -24.46 19.00 -10.52
C MET A 36 -24.17 17.51 -10.69
N ALA A 37 -25.01 16.78 -11.43
CA ALA A 37 -24.76 15.39 -11.76
C ALA A 37 -23.44 15.22 -12.54
N ALA A 38 -23.20 16.06 -13.56
CA ALA A 38 -21.96 16.06 -14.32
C ALA A 38 -20.74 16.38 -13.44
N LEU A 39 -20.85 17.39 -12.56
CA LEU A 39 -19.79 17.74 -11.62
C LEU A 39 -19.43 16.55 -10.71
N PHE A 40 -20.42 15.90 -10.10
CA PHE A 40 -20.17 14.75 -9.23
C PHE A 40 -19.62 13.54 -10.00
N ALA A 41 -20.02 13.35 -11.26
CA ALA A 41 -19.45 12.32 -12.12
C ALA A 41 -17.96 12.58 -12.42
N ASP A 42 -17.59 13.83 -12.71
CA ASP A 42 -16.20 14.22 -12.95
C ASP A 42 -15.34 14.07 -11.68
N LEU A 43 -15.88 14.45 -10.52
CA LEU A 43 -15.22 14.26 -9.22
C LEU A 43 -15.00 12.77 -8.92
N ALA A 44 -16.02 11.92 -9.13
CA ALA A 44 -15.89 10.48 -8.96
C ALA A 44 -14.80 9.89 -9.86
N LYS A 45 -14.77 10.28 -11.14
CA LYS A 45 -13.75 9.82 -12.10
C LYS A 45 -12.33 10.27 -11.75
N ALA A 46 -12.16 11.48 -11.22
CA ALA A 46 -10.88 11.94 -10.71
C ALA A 46 -10.43 11.11 -9.51
N GLU A 47 -11.36 10.80 -8.61
CA GLU A 47 -11.09 10.04 -7.40
C GLU A 47 -10.70 8.57 -7.70
N GLU A 48 -11.33 7.94 -8.68
CA GLU A 48 -10.93 6.61 -9.16
C GLU A 48 -9.45 6.55 -9.59
N LYS A 49 -8.96 7.59 -10.26
CA LYS A 49 -7.55 7.69 -10.66
C LYS A 49 -6.64 7.82 -9.43
N HIS A 50 -7.01 8.64 -8.46
CA HIS A 50 -6.25 8.77 -7.21
C HIS A 50 -6.17 7.43 -6.46
N ILE A 51 -7.31 6.73 -6.34
CA ILE A 51 -7.39 5.40 -5.71
C ILE A 51 -6.47 4.40 -6.41
N ALA A 52 -6.49 4.37 -7.74
CA ALA A 52 -5.62 3.46 -8.51
C ALA A 52 -4.13 3.71 -8.24
N VAL A 53 -3.69 4.97 -8.23
CA VAL A 53 -2.29 5.34 -7.94
C VAL A 53 -1.91 4.99 -6.51
N ILE A 54 -2.78 5.27 -5.53
CA ILE A 54 -2.49 4.98 -4.13
C ILE A 54 -2.43 3.46 -3.89
N ARG A 55 -3.36 2.68 -4.46
CA ARG A 55 -3.36 1.21 -4.35
C ARG A 55 -2.09 0.59 -4.94
N ASP A 56 -1.66 1.05 -6.11
CA ASP A 56 -0.40 0.61 -6.73
C ASP A 56 0.80 0.93 -5.83
N GLN A 57 0.84 2.13 -5.24
CA GLN A 57 1.92 2.51 -4.32
C GLN A 57 1.90 1.70 -3.01
N VAL A 58 0.72 1.43 -2.46
CA VAL A 58 0.57 0.59 -1.26
C VAL A 58 1.08 -0.83 -1.54
N ALA A 59 0.70 -1.42 -2.67
CA ALA A 59 1.14 -2.77 -3.07
C ALA A 59 2.66 -2.85 -3.28
N LYS A 60 3.27 -1.84 -3.90
CA LYS A 60 4.73 -1.76 -4.08
C LYS A 60 5.47 -1.63 -2.75
N SER A 61 4.99 -0.74 -1.88
CA SER A 61 5.60 -0.51 -0.56
C SER A 61 5.47 -1.73 0.37
N SER A 62 4.34 -2.46 0.32
CA SER A 62 4.17 -3.68 1.11
C SER A 62 5.09 -4.80 0.63
N ALA A 63 5.16 -5.04 -0.69
CA ALA A 63 6.05 -6.06 -1.27
C ALA A 63 7.54 -5.77 -0.97
N GLN A 64 7.94 -4.50 -1.00
CA GLN A 64 9.29 -4.10 -0.62
C GLN A 64 9.59 -4.33 0.87
N THR A 65 8.59 -4.12 1.74
CA THR A 65 8.71 -4.38 3.17
C THR A 65 8.89 -5.87 3.46
N ASP A 66 8.13 -6.73 2.78
CA ASP A 66 8.25 -8.18 2.93
C ASP A 66 9.63 -8.70 2.50
N LEU A 67 10.18 -8.16 1.40
CA LEU A 67 11.54 -8.47 0.95
C LEU A 67 12.60 -8.01 1.94
N LEU A 68 12.50 -6.78 2.47
CA LEU A 68 13.43 -6.26 3.47
C LEU A 68 13.41 -7.11 4.74
N ASN A 69 12.23 -7.46 5.24
CA ASN A 69 12.09 -8.34 6.40
C ASN A 69 12.73 -9.71 6.15
N GLN A 70 12.54 -10.30 4.97
CA GLN A 70 13.14 -11.59 4.60
C GLN A 70 14.68 -11.51 4.57
N TYR A 71 15.25 -10.43 4.03
CA TYR A 71 16.70 -10.23 4.03
C TYR A 71 17.25 -10.00 5.44
N GLU A 72 16.55 -9.25 6.29
CA GLU A 72 16.93 -9.05 7.69
C GLU A 72 16.87 -10.36 8.49
N GLU A 73 15.84 -11.19 8.25
CA GLU A 73 15.66 -12.49 8.91
C GLU A 73 16.75 -13.48 8.47
N VAL A 74 17.11 -13.52 7.19
CA VAL A 74 18.23 -14.33 6.67
C VAL A 74 19.57 -13.84 7.23
N ASN A 75 19.79 -12.53 7.33
CA ASN A 75 21.01 -11.98 7.92
C ASN A 75 21.11 -12.27 9.42
N GLN A 76 20.00 -12.22 10.16
CA GLN A 76 19.96 -12.60 11.58
C GLN A 76 20.17 -14.10 11.78
N TYR A 77 19.59 -14.94 10.92
CA TYR A 77 19.83 -16.38 10.94
C TYR A 77 21.30 -16.71 10.65
N ASN A 78 21.90 -16.10 9.63
CA ASN A 78 23.32 -16.30 9.30
C ASN A 78 24.28 -15.78 10.37
N SER A 79 23.93 -14.71 11.08
CA SER A 79 24.77 -14.18 12.17
C SER A 79 24.64 -14.97 13.48
N GLN A 80 23.52 -15.67 13.70
CA GLN A 80 23.35 -16.61 14.83
C GLN A 80 23.90 -18.01 14.54
N HIS A 81 23.93 -18.44 13.28
CA HIS A 81 24.49 -19.72 12.84
C HIS A 81 25.85 -19.61 12.14
N SER A 82 26.59 -18.52 12.34
CA SER A 82 28.01 -18.44 11.98
C SER A 82 28.87 -19.25 12.96
N THR A 83 28.57 -20.55 13.10
CA THR A 83 29.54 -21.51 13.60
C THR A 83 30.58 -21.68 12.51
N TYR A 84 31.66 -20.91 12.61
CA TYR A 84 32.93 -21.36 12.06
C TYR A 84 33.17 -22.75 12.67
N GLU A 85 32.90 -23.79 11.88
CA GLU A 85 33.57 -25.07 12.08
C GLU A 85 35.05 -24.77 11.95
N ALA A 86 35.72 -24.63 13.09
CA ALA A 86 37.16 -24.76 13.18
C ALA A 86 37.49 -26.24 12.91
N SER A 87 37.40 -26.66 11.66
CA SER A 87 37.88 -27.95 11.20
C SER A 87 39.41 -27.92 11.17
N SER A 88 39.98 -28.49 12.24
CA SER A 88 41.10 -29.44 12.22
C SER A 88 42.33 -29.15 11.37
N GLU A 89 43.42 -28.76 12.02
CA GLU A 89 44.84 -29.10 11.74
C GLU A 89 45.64 -28.56 12.96
N HIS A 90 46.54 -29.24 13.67
CA HIS A 90 47.37 -30.38 13.34
C HIS A 90 47.85 -31.05 14.65
N SER A 91 48.14 -32.33 14.54
CA SER A 91 48.61 -33.25 15.57
C SER A 91 50.07 -33.00 15.98
N MET A 92 50.39 -33.51 17.18
CA MET A 92 51.66 -34.06 17.65
C MET A 92 52.62 -33.20 18.51
N ASN A 93 52.76 -33.72 19.73
CA ASN A 93 53.91 -33.79 20.65
C ASN A 93 54.52 -32.50 21.21
#